data_AF-A0A8H2WXU7-F1
#
_entry.id   AF-A0A8H2WXU7-F1
#
_cell.length_a   1.000
_cell.length_b   1.000
_cell.length_c   1.000
_cell.angle_alpha   90.00
_cell.angle_beta   90.00
_cell.angle_gamma   90.00
#
_symmetry.space_group_name_H-M   'P 1'
#
loop_
_entity.id
_entity.type
_entity.pdbx_description
1 polymer ?
#
loop_
_entity_poly.entity_id
_entity_poly.type
_entity_poly.pdbx_seq_one_letter_code
_entity_poly.pdbx_strand_id
1 'polypeptide(L)'
;MPPLRYRDSKSRNSKHHSDARSRKYQKSLNPNEPGIQKIKSALRQTHRLLAKDNLAADIRIASERKLKSLEADLARAEIRKKERKIAVRYHKIKFFDKQKITRKINQTKRALEAPELDKKERKRLQEELLSHRVDLNYILNYPKLDKYIALYPSSESSDEQTDKLREERRLLVRQAMQRGEMDDEPEIRSGNKQDQEPDGGESAELGGSDDDDEAEEGEEPKPSKVAPKRVHASAGAVPRSEKRTKLKSKEKSKQFKSAPQPQLVSAKDDDFFDP
;
A
#
# COMPACT_ATOMS: atom_id res chain seq x y z
N MET A 1 -15.29 -73.45 -21.49
CA MET A 1 -14.87 -72.71 -20.27
C MET A 1 -13.78 -71.71 -20.65
N PRO A 2 -13.93 -70.41 -20.36
CA PRO A 2 -12.85 -69.43 -20.55
C PRO A 2 -11.86 -69.47 -19.35
N PRO A 3 -10.56 -69.15 -19.56
CA PRO A 3 -9.52 -69.32 -18.54
C PRO A 3 -9.54 -68.25 -17.45
N LEU A 4 -9.17 -68.66 -16.23
CA LEU A 4 -9.05 -67.84 -15.02
C LEU A 4 -8.06 -66.69 -15.22
N ARG A 5 -8.50 -65.45 -14.94
CA ARG A 5 -7.62 -64.28 -14.84
C ARG A 5 -6.88 -64.30 -13.50
N TYR A 6 -5.60 -64.69 -13.52
CA TYR A 6 -4.71 -64.50 -12.38
C TYR A 6 -4.36 -63.02 -12.26
N ARG A 7 -4.70 -62.39 -11.13
CA ARG A 7 -4.40 -60.98 -10.85
C ARG A 7 -3.01 -60.91 -10.22
N ASP A 8 -1.99 -60.71 -11.04
CA ASP A 8 -0.59 -60.64 -10.60
C ASP A 8 -0.34 -59.29 -9.89
N SER A 9 -0.29 -59.32 -8.56
CA SER A 9 -0.01 -58.17 -7.69
C SER A 9 1.49 -57.89 -7.63
N LYS A 10 2.09 -57.55 -8.78
CA LYS A 10 3.42 -56.93 -8.79
C LYS A 10 3.30 -55.46 -8.41
N SER A 11 3.56 -55.22 -7.13
CA SER A 11 4.01 -53.95 -6.55
C SER A 11 4.91 -53.21 -7.54
N ARG A 12 4.33 -52.19 -8.20
CA ARG A 12 5.10 -51.16 -8.89
C ARG A 12 5.71 -50.31 -7.80
N ASN A 13 6.92 -50.66 -7.41
CA ASN A 13 7.80 -49.78 -6.65
C ASN A 13 8.20 -48.61 -7.56
N SER A 14 7.25 -47.72 -7.84
CA SER A 14 7.57 -46.41 -8.41
C SER A 14 8.27 -45.64 -7.31
N LYS A 15 9.60 -45.70 -7.31
CA LYS A 15 10.45 -44.71 -6.67
C LYS A 15 9.94 -43.36 -7.15
N HIS A 16 9.12 -42.71 -6.33
CA HIS A 16 8.90 -41.27 -6.43
C HIS A 16 10.29 -40.68 -6.20
N HIS A 17 11.01 -40.40 -7.29
CA HIS A 17 12.05 -39.39 -7.27
C HIS A 17 11.32 -38.16 -6.76
N SER A 18 11.52 -37.88 -5.46
CA SER A 18 11.06 -36.68 -4.82
C SER A 18 11.49 -35.56 -5.73
N ASP A 19 10.48 -34.90 -6.27
CA ASP A 19 10.50 -33.66 -6.99
C ASP A 19 11.46 -32.74 -6.24
N ALA A 20 12.74 -32.80 -6.59
CA ALA A 20 13.76 -31.88 -6.15
C ALA A 20 13.43 -30.61 -6.91
N ARG A 21 12.33 -29.98 -6.49
CA ARG A 21 11.93 -28.64 -6.87
C ARG A 21 13.17 -27.84 -6.61
N SER A 22 13.90 -27.58 -7.68
CA SER A 22 14.95 -26.60 -7.75
C SER A 22 14.36 -25.40 -7.02
N ARG A 23 14.79 -25.18 -5.78
CA ARG A 23 14.50 -23.96 -5.04
C ARG A 23 15.12 -22.90 -5.93
N LYS A 24 14.34 -22.38 -6.89
CA LYS A 24 14.72 -21.28 -7.77
C LYS A 24 15.06 -20.18 -6.78
N TYR A 25 16.35 -20.04 -6.51
CA TYR A 25 16.89 -18.99 -5.67
C TYR A 25 16.46 -17.71 -6.39
N GLN A 26 15.39 -17.10 -5.90
CA GLN A 26 14.81 -15.91 -6.52
C GLN A 26 15.92 -14.88 -6.54
N LYS A 27 16.45 -14.63 -7.74
CA LYS A 27 17.58 -13.73 -7.95
C LYS A 27 17.16 -12.36 -7.44
N SER A 28 17.89 -11.83 -6.45
CA SER A 28 17.56 -10.51 -5.92
C SER A 28 17.63 -9.48 -7.05
N LEU A 29 16.62 -8.61 -7.10
CA LEU A 29 16.54 -7.49 -8.07
C LEU A 29 17.82 -6.65 -8.10
N ASN A 30 18.55 -6.62 -6.98
CA ASN A 30 19.92 -6.09 -6.90
C ASN A 30 20.85 -7.24 -6.45
N PRO A 31 21.58 -7.91 -7.34
CA PRO A 31 22.51 -8.98 -6.97
C PRO A 31 23.73 -8.45 -6.20
N ASN A 32 24.04 -7.17 -6.35
CA ASN A 32 25.21 -6.52 -5.73
C ASN A 32 24.94 -5.98 -4.33
N GLU A 33 23.70 -5.98 -3.84
CA GLU A 33 23.39 -5.49 -2.50
C GLU A 33 23.33 -6.64 -1.48
N PRO A 34 24.08 -6.57 -0.36
CA PRO A 34 23.99 -7.58 0.67
C PRO A 34 22.60 -7.56 1.33
N GLY A 35 22.05 -8.75 1.61
CA GLY A 35 20.79 -8.86 2.36
C GLY A 35 20.90 -8.27 3.78
N ILE A 36 19.78 -7.85 4.35
CA ILE A 36 19.71 -7.20 5.68
C ILE A 36 20.42 -8.04 6.76
N GLN A 37 20.23 -9.36 6.74
CA GLN A 37 20.88 -10.27 7.69
C GLN A 37 22.41 -10.26 7.56
N LYS A 38 22.94 -10.13 6.33
CA LYS A 38 24.38 -10.02 6.09
C LYS A 38 24.93 -8.70 6.61
N ILE A 39 24.22 -7.59 6.40
CA ILE A 39 24.58 -6.27 6.93
C ILE A 39 24.58 -6.29 8.47
N LYS A 40 23.52 -6.83 9.10
CA LYS A 40 23.44 -6.99 10.56
C LYS A 40 24.56 -7.87 11.11
N SER A 41 24.92 -8.95 10.41
CA SER A 41 26.06 -9.81 10.79
C SER A 41 27.38 -9.04 10.73
N ALA A 42 27.62 -8.28 9.66
CA ALA A 42 28.82 -7.46 9.50
C ALA A 42 28.90 -6.36 10.58
N LEU A 43 27.78 -5.73 10.96
CA LEU A 43 27.72 -4.77 12.06
C LEU A 43 28.16 -5.42 13.38
N ARG A 44 27.57 -6.56 13.75
CA ARG A 44 27.94 -7.28 14.97
C ARG A 44 29.42 -7.65 14.98
N GLN A 45 29.95 -8.12 13.85
CA GLN A 45 31.37 -8.45 13.73
C GLN A 45 32.26 -7.21 13.91
N THR A 46 31.86 -6.06 13.33
CA THR A 46 32.61 -4.80 13.43
C THR A 46 32.56 -4.23 14.85
N HIS A 47 31.41 -4.30 15.54
CA HIS A 47 31.31 -3.96 16.96
C HIS A 47 32.19 -4.84 17.84
N ARG A 48 32.16 -6.16 17.63
CA ARG A 48 33.03 -7.10 18.37
C ARG A 48 34.51 -6.84 18.11
N LEU A 49 34.87 -6.39 16.90
CA LEU A 49 36.24 -6.00 16.59
C LEU A 49 36.64 -4.76 17.39
N LEU A 50 35.84 -3.69 17.32
CA LEU A 50 36.08 -2.42 18.04
C LEU A 50 36.08 -2.56 19.58
N ALA A 51 35.42 -3.58 20.12
CA ALA A 51 35.42 -3.89 21.55
C ALA A 51 36.73 -4.53 22.04
N LYS A 52 37.68 -4.87 21.16
CA LYS A 52 38.99 -5.42 21.57
C LYS A 52 39.94 -4.29 21.96
N ASP A 53 40.57 -4.43 23.13
CA ASP A 53 41.48 -3.41 23.68
C ASP A 53 42.80 -3.26 22.91
N ASN A 54 43.27 -4.34 22.28
CA ASN A 54 44.56 -4.39 21.57
C ASN A 54 44.40 -4.24 20.05
N LEU A 55 43.86 -3.11 19.59
CA LEU A 55 43.74 -2.78 18.16
C LEU A 55 44.72 -1.69 17.74
N ALA A 56 45.38 -1.90 16.59
CA ALA A 56 46.16 -0.85 15.94
C ALA A 56 45.26 0.34 15.57
N ALA A 57 45.76 1.56 15.73
CA ALA A 57 45.01 2.80 15.49
C ALA A 57 44.41 2.85 14.07
N ASP A 58 45.18 2.45 13.05
CA ASP A 58 44.72 2.43 11.66
C ASP A 58 43.52 1.50 11.45
N ILE A 59 43.56 0.31 12.08
CA ILE A 59 42.48 -0.67 12.00
C ILE A 59 41.25 -0.16 12.73
N ARG A 60 41.42 0.54 13.85
CA ARG A 60 40.31 1.15 14.60
C ARG A 60 39.59 2.20 13.75
N ILE A 61 40.34 3.13 13.17
CA ILE A 61 39.79 4.19 12.28
C ILE A 61 39.08 3.56 11.07
N ALA A 62 39.69 2.56 10.43
CA ALA A 62 39.06 1.86 9.31
C ALA A 62 37.77 1.14 9.71
N SER A 63 37.75 0.52 10.89
CA SER A 63 36.59 -0.19 11.42
C SER A 63 35.46 0.75 11.82
N GLU A 64 35.76 1.93 12.37
CA GLU A 64 34.77 2.98 12.66
C GLU A 64 34.14 3.55 11.39
N ARG A 65 34.96 3.81 10.36
CA ARG A 65 34.45 4.22 9.03
C ARG A 65 33.52 3.15 8.44
N LYS A 66 33.93 1.88 8.53
CA LYS A 66 33.13 0.74 8.08
C LYS A 66 31.82 0.61 8.86
N LEU A 67 31.86 0.81 10.18
CA LEU A 67 30.67 0.79 11.03
C LEU A 67 29.65 1.82 10.56
N LYS A 68 30.07 3.09 10.39
CA LYS A 68 29.19 4.15 9.88
C LYS A 68 28.60 3.82 8.51
N SER A 69 29.40 3.25 7.60
CA SER A 69 28.91 2.79 6.30
C SER A 69 27.84 1.71 6.44
N LEU A 70 28.06 0.71 7.29
CA LEU A 70 27.14 -0.40 7.48
C LEU A 70 25.83 0.04 8.17
N GLU A 71 25.89 1.02 9.07
CA GLU A 71 24.69 1.63 9.67
C GLU A 71 23.85 2.35 8.60
N ALA A 72 24.49 3.14 7.74
CA ALA A 72 23.81 3.78 6.61
C ALA A 72 23.20 2.76 5.64
N ASP A 73 23.90 1.66 5.37
CA ASP A 73 23.40 0.56 4.53
C ASP A 73 22.18 -0.12 5.17
N LEU A 74 22.22 -0.35 6.47
CA LEU A 74 21.10 -0.93 7.22
C LEU A 74 19.87 -0.02 7.13
N ALA A 75 20.02 1.29 7.38
CA ALA A 75 18.93 2.25 7.30
C ALA A 75 18.28 2.27 5.91
N ARG A 76 19.10 2.28 4.84
CA ARG A 76 18.60 2.20 3.46
C ARG A 76 17.85 0.88 3.19
N ALA A 77 18.39 -0.23 3.67
CA ALA A 77 17.76 -1.54 3.48
C ALA A 77 16.41 -1.65 4.21
N GLU A 78 16.28 -1.04 5.40
CA GLU A 78 15.03 -0.99 6.15
C GLU A 78 13.97 -0.13 5.45
N ILE A 79 14.37 1.03 4.93
CA ILE A 79 13.49 1.89 4.10
C ILE A 79 12.95 1.09 2.91
N ARG A 80 13.82 0.41 2.15
CA ARG A 80 13.40 -0.43 1.01
C ARG A 80 12.47 -1.58 1.43
N LYS A 81 12.71 -2.18 2.60
CA LYS A 81 11.80 -3.21 3.15
C LYS A 81 10.41 -2.63 3.40
N LYS A 82 10.32 -1.42 3.96
CA LYS A 82 9.05 -0.70 4.16
C LYS A 82 8.38 -0.34 2.83
N GLU A 83 9.13 0.20 1.87
CA GLU A 83 8.64 0.51 0.52
C GLU A 83 8.05 -0.73 -0.16
N ARG A 84 8.76 -1.87 -0.11
CA ARG A 84 8.26 -3.14 -0.69
C ARG A 84 6.98 -3.59 -0.01
N LYS A 85 6.89 -3.53 1.32
CA LYS A 85 5.68 -3.89 2.07
C LYS A 85 4.48 -3.02 1.66
N ILE A 86 4.68 -1.71 1.54
CA ILE A 86 3.64 -0.76 1.12
C ILE A 86 3.24 -1.00 -0.34
N ALA A 87 4.23 -1.18 -1.22
CA ALA A 87 4.01 -1.46 -2.63
C ALA A 87 3.14 -2.70 -2.80
N VAL A 88 3.49 -3.84 -2.18
CA VAL A 88 2.68 -5.07 -2.26
C VAL A 88 1.26 -4.85 -1.72
N ARG A 89 1.12 -4.19 -0.56
CA ARG A 89 -0.18 -3.93 0.07
C ARG A 89 -1.12 -3.13 -0.83
N TYR A 90 -0.63 -2.08 -1.48
CA TYR A 90 -1.46 -1.18 -2.28
C TYR A 90 -1.38 -1.43 -3.79
N HIS A 91 -0.54 -2.36 -4.25
CA HIS A 91 -0.33 -2.65 -5.68
C HIS A 91 -1.65 -2.90 -6.40
N LYS A 92 -2.49 -3.78 -5.85
CA LYS A 92 -3.78 -4.15 -6.45
C LYS A 92 -4.77 -2.98 -6.48
N ILE A 93 -4.79 -2.16 -5.43
CA ILE A 93 -5.66 -0.98 -5.34
C ILE A 93 -5.22 0.07 -6.37
N LYS A 94 -3.92 0.39 -6.42
CA LYS A 94 -3.34 1.31 -7.42
C LYS A 94 -3.55 0.80 -8.85
N PHE A 95 -3.46 -0.52 -9.08
CA PHE A 95 -3.71 -1.12 -10.38
C PHE A 95 -5.15 -0.88 -10.85
N PHE A 96 -6.16 -1.15 -10.00
CA PHE A 96 -7.55 -0.92 -10.38
C PHE A 96 -7.87 0.56 -10.58
N ASP A 97 -7.36 1.45 -9.72
CA ASP A 97 -7.53 2.89 -9.91
C ASP A 97 -6.88 3.36 -11.22
N LYS A 98 -5.65 2.89 -11.51
CA LYS A 98 -4.96 3.18 -12.78
C LYS A 98 -5.79 2.73 -13.97
N GLN A 99 -6.26 1.48 -13.98
CA GLN A 99 -7.08 0.94 -15.07
C GLN A 99 -8.38 1.74 -15.26
N LYS A 100 -9.06 2.09 -14.18
CA LYS A 100 -10.28 2.93 -14.23
C LYS A 100 -9.99 4.28 -14.88
N ILE A 101 -8.90 4.95 -14.49
CA ILE A 101 -8.55 6.27 -15.01
C ILE A 101 -8.10 6.19 -16.46
N THR A 102 -7.24 5.23 -16.82
CA THR A 102 -6.84 5.02 -18.22
C THR A 102 -8.05 4.80 -19.12
N ARG A 103 -9.03 4.01 -18.67
CA ARG A 103 -10.29 3.82 -19.40
C ARG A 103 -11.06 5.15 -19.57
N LYS A 104 -11.17 5.95 -18.50
CA LYS A 104 -11.84 7.26 -18.56
C LYS A 104 -11.12 8.23 -19.50
N ILE A 105 -9.80 8.33 -19.43
CA ILE A 105 -8.97 9.13 -20.35
C ILE A 105 -9.28 8.73 -21.80
N ASN A 106 -9.26 7.43 -22.12
CA ASN A 106 -9.55 6.94 -23.46
C ASN A 106 -10.98 7.25 -23.90
N GLN A 107 -11.95 7.16 -22.99
CA GLN A 107 -13.35 7.51 -23.27
C GLN A 107 -13.51 9.01 -23.55
N THR A 108 -12.92 9.88 -22.73
CA THR A 108 -12.97 11.34 -22.90
C THR A 108 -12.24 11.76 -24.17
N LYS A 109 -11.11 11.14 -24.52
CA LYS A 109 -10.42 11.36 -25.81
C LYS A 109 -11.31 11.03 -26.99
N ARG A 110 -11.93 9.85 -27.00
CA ARG A 110 -12.88 9.45 -28.05
C ARG A 110 -14.08 10.39 -28.14
N ALA A 111 -14.59 10.88 -27.00
CA ALA A 111 -15.68 11.85 -26.99
C ALA A 111 -15.26 13.21 -27.58
N LEU A 112 -14.00 13.62 -27.40
CA LEU A 112 -13.45 14.83 -28.01
C LEU A 112 -13.22 14.71 -29.53
N GLU A 113 -13.11 13.50 -30.06
CA GLU A 113 -12.94 13.22 -31.49
C GLU A 113 -14.26 13.25 -32.28
N ALA A 114 -15.41 13.28 -31.61
CA ALA A 114 -16.69 13.29 -32.30
C ALA A 114 -16.91 14.61 -33.09
N PRO A 115 -17.42 14.54 -34.34
CA PRO A 115 -17.39 15.66 -35.29
C PRO A 115 -18.40 16.78 -35.01
N GLU A 116 -19.36 16.58 -34.10
CA GLU A 116 -20.47 17.51 -33.81
C GLU A 116 -20.52 17.84 -32.31
N LEU A 117 -19.49 18.50 -31.78
CA LEU A 117 -19.49 18.96 -30.38
C LEU A 117 -19.68 20.47 -30.28
N ASP A 118 -20.59 20.87 -29.38
CA ASP A 118 -20.69 22.27 -28.99
C ASP A 118 -19.39 22.74 -28.31
N LYS A 119 -19.03 24.01 -28.50
CA LYS A 119 -17.83 24.61 -27.93
C LYS A 119 -17.79 24.47 -26.40
N LYS A 120 -18.95 24.57 -25.75
CA LYS A 120 -19.08 24.42 -24.29
C LYS A 120 -18.82 22.98 -23.86
N GLU A 121 -19.37 22.01 -24.57
CA GLU A 121 -19.18 20.59 -24.29
C GLU A 121 -17.73 20.17 -24.51
N ARG A 122 -17.12 20.65 -25.59
CA ARG A 122 -15.70 20.42 -25.87
C ARG A 122 -14.81 20.94 -24.74
N LYS A 123 -15.09 22.15 -24.22
CA LYS A 123 -14.34 22.71 -23.08
C LYS A 123 -14.51 21.86 -21.81
N ARG A 124 -15.73 21.42 -21.50
CA ARG A 124 -15.99 20.53 -20.35
C ARG A 124 -15.21 19.21 -20.47
N LEU A 125 -15.23 18.57 -21.63
CA LEU A 125 -14.47 17.34 -21.85
C LEU A 125 -12.96 17.54 -21.75
N GLN A 126 -12.44 18.71 -22.18
CA GLN A 126 -11.02 19.04 -21.98
C GLN A 126 -10.68 19.19 -20.50
N GLU A 127 -11.53 19.87 -19.71
CA GLU A 127 -11.35 20.00 -18.26
C GLU A 127 -11.41 18.63 -17.55
N GLU A 128 -12.32 17.75 -17.97
CA GLU A 128 -12.40 16.37 -17.49
C GLU A 128 -11.16 15.55 -17.85
N LEU A 129 -10.65 15.69 -19.07
CA LEU A 129 -9.44 15.03 -19.52
C LEU A 129 -8.24 15.45 -18.67
N LEU A 130 -8.09 16.75 -18.39
CA LEU A 130 -7.05 17.27 -17.51
C LEU A 130 -7.21 16.75 -16.08
N SER A 131 -8.44 16.70 -15.55
CA SER A 131 -8.73 16.12 -14.24
C SER A 131 -8.30 14.65 -14.15
N HIS A 132 -8.60 13.85 -15.17
CA HIS A 132 -8.18 12.44 -15.23
C HIS A 132 -6.67 12.26 -15.37
N ARG A 133 -5.98 13.18 -16.07
CA ARG A 133 -4.51 13.18 -16.16
C ARG A 133 -3.85 13.49 -14.81
N VAL A 134 -4.40 14.44 -14.06
CA VAL A 134 -4.01 14.72 -12.66
C VAL A 134 -4.19 13.45 -11.81
N ASP A 135 -5.32 12.76 -11.96
CA ASP A 135 -5.60 11.52 -11.22
C ASP A 135 -4.61 10.40 -11.57
N LEU A 136 -4.25 10.25 -12.85
CA LEU A 136 -3.26 9.25 -13.28
C LEU A 136 -1.88 9.57 -12.68
N ASN A 137 -1.48 10.84 -12.71
CA ASN A 137 -0.23 11.30 -12.12
C ASN A 137 -0.19 11.13 -10.59
N TYR A 138 -1.32 11.34 -9.92
CA TYR A 138 -1.48 11.08 -8.49
C TYR A 138 -1.15 9.62 -8.14
N ILE A 139 -1.56 8.65 -8.97
CA ILE A 139 -1.27 7.24 -8.74
C ILE A 139 0.19 6.92 -9.04
N LEU A 140 0.70 7.37 -10.20
CA LEU A 140 2.03 7.03 -10.66
C LEU A 140 3.11 7.53 -9.70
N ASN A 141 2.96 8.76 -9.21
CA ASN A 141 3.98 9.45 -8.43
C ASN A 141 3.62 9.53 -6.94
N TYR A 142 2.72 8.68 -6.46
CA TYR A 142 2.40 8.60 -5.05
C TYR A 142 3.65 8.21 -4.22
N PRO A 143 3.94 8.89 -3.09
CA PRO A 143 5.11 8.58 -2.27
C PRO A 143 5.15 7.11 -1.82
N LYS A 144 6.33 6.48 -1.95
CA LYS A 144 6.50 5.03 -1.73
C LYS A 144 6.41 4.60 -0.27
N LEU A 145 6.66 5.54 0.65
CA LEU A 145 6.65 5.32 2.09
C LEU A 145 5.31 5.66 2.75
N ASP A 146 4.40 6.27 2.02
CA ASP A 146 3.10 6.68 2.55
C ASP A 146 2.02 5.66 2.21
N LYS A 147 1.00 5.57 3.08
CA LYS A 147 -0.22 4.83 2.79
C LYS A 147 -0.93 5.46 1.60
N TYR A 148 -1.24 4.66 0.57
CA TYR A 148 -2.02 5.12 -0.58
C TYR A 148 -3.48 5.39 -0.19
N ILE A 149 -3.98 6.57 -0.56
CA ILE A 149 -5.39 6.95 -0.40
C ILE A 149 -6.08 6.72 -1.75
N ALA A 150 -6.97 5.72 -1.81
CA ALA A 150 -7.65 5.33 -3.04
C ALA A 150 -8.53 6.45 -3.59
N LEU A 151 -8.59 6.57 -4.92
CA LEU A 151 -9.45 7.54 -5.61
C LEU A 151 -10.89 7.03 -5.76
N TYR A 152 -11.04 5.71 -5.89
CA TYR A 152 -12.34 5.04 -6.02
C TYR A 152 -12.50 3.97 -4.93
N PRO A 153 -12.69 4.36 -3.65
CA PRO A 153 -12.88 3.40 -2.56
C PRO A 153 -14.12 2.53 -2.81
N SER A 154 -14.02 1.25 -2.46
CA SER A 154 -15.13 0.29 -2.64
C SER A 154 -16.19 0.36 -1.54
N SER A 155 -15.87 1.02 -0.42
CA SER A 155 -16.78 1.24 0.70
C SER A 155 -17.21 2.70 0.71
N GLU A 156 -18.50 2.95 0.94
CA GLU A 156 -19.08 4.31 1.01
C GLU A 156 -18.70 5.07 2.28
N SER A 157 -18.06 4.40 3.25
CA SER A 157 -17.50 5.04 4.45
C SER A 157 -16.11 5.60 4.16
N SER A 158 -16.02 6.77 3.52
CA SER A 158 -14.80 7.57 3.54
C SER A 158 -14.83 8.51 4.75
N ASP A 159 -13.72 8.54 5.49
CA ASP A 159 -13.55 9.53 6.54
C ASP A 159 -13.30 10.90 5.87
N GLU A 160 -14.02 11.96 6.27
CA GLU A 160 -13.87 13.30 5.70
C GLU A 160 -12.41 13.79 5.70
N GLN A 161 -11.62 13.38 6.70
CA GLN A 161 -10.19 13.66 6.78
C GLN A 161 -9.38 13.01 5.65
N THR A 162 -9.72 11.77 5.29
CA THR A 162 -9.03 11.07 4.19
C THR A 162 -9.35 11.70 2.84
N ASP A 163 -10.57 12.24 2.69
CA ASP A 163 -10.98 12.93 1.47
C ASP A 163 -10.26 14.27 1.32
N LYS A 164 -10.13 15.04 2.41
CA LYS A 164 -9.33 16.27 2.43
C LYS A 164 -7.87 16.02 2.05
N LEU A 165 -7.24 15.03 2.67
CA LEU A 165 -5.85 14.64 2.34
C LEU A 165 -5.69 14.20 0.87
N ARG A 166 -6.71 13.52 0.32
CA ARG A 166 -6.72 13.15 -1.11
C ARG A 166 -6.75 14.38 -1.99
N GLU A 167 -7.61 15.35 -1.69
CA GLU A 167 -7.74 16.59 -2.45
C GLU A 167 -6.49 17.46 -2.38
N GLU A 168 -5.90 17.62 -1.19
CA GLU A 168 -4.64 18.33 -0.99
C GLU A 168 -3.52 17.74 -1.86
N ARG A 169 -3.38 16.41 -1.87
CA ARG A 169 -2.40 15.74 -2.73
C ARG A 169 -2.70 15.91 -4.22
N ARG A 170 -3.97 15.85 -4.64
CA ARG A 170 -4.37 16.12 -6.03
C ARG A 170 -4.06 17.55 -6.44
N LEU A 171 -4.21 18.52 -5.53
CA LEU A 171 -3.86 19.91 -5.78
C LEU A 171 -2.34 20.07 -5.97
N LEU A 172 -1.53 19.43 -5.14
CA LEU A 172 -0.07 19.42 -5.30
C LEU A 172 0.34 18.84 -6.65
N VAL A 173 -0.29 17.74 -7.08
CA VAL A 173 -0.04 17.14 -8.39
C VAL A 173 -0.43 18.09 -9.52
N ARG A 174 -1.59 18.77 -9.41
CA ARG A 174 -2.02 19.77 -10.39
C ARG A 174 -1.01 20.92 -10.51
N GLN A 175 -0.51 21.43 -9.39
CA GLN A 175 0.52 22.47 -9.39
C GLN A 175 1.84 21.97 -9.99
N ALA A 176 2.26 20.74 -9.68
CA ALA A 176 3.47 20.14 -10.25
C ALA A 176 3.36 19.94 -11.77
N MET A 177 2.18 19.55 -12.28
CA MET A 177 1.91 19.51 -13.73
C MET A 177 1.99 20.91 -14.36
N GLN A 178 1.39 21.93 -13.73
CA GLN A 178 1.48 23.30 -14.22
C GLN A 178 2.91 23.85 -14.26
N ARG A 179 3.77 23.42 -13.33
CA ARG A 179 5.20 23.76 -13.33
C ARG A 179 6.03 22.95 -14.34
N GLY A 180 5.46 21.93 -14.98
CA GLY A 180 6.18 21.04 -15.90
C GLY A 180 7.11 20.03 -15.21
N GLU A 181 6.97 19.82 -13.90
CA GLU A 181 7.72 18.80 -13.16
C GLU A 181 7.19 17.38 -13.43
N MET A 182 5.98 17.29 -13.99
CA MET A 182 5.22 16.06 -14.18
C MET A 182 4.71 16.00 -15.62
N ASP A 183 4.57 14.78 -16.16
CA ASP A 183 4.13 14.56 -17.53
C ASP A 183 2.67 15.04 -17.72
N ASP A 184 2.42 15.87 -18.73
CA ASP A 184 1.07 16.34 -19.07
C ASP A 184 0.19 15.25 -19.70
N GLU A 185 0.81 14.27 -20.36
CA GLU A 185 0.14 13.13 -21.01
C GLU A 185 0.68 11.78 -20.46
N PRO A 186 0.42 11.48 -19.18
CA PRO A 186 0.97 10.31 -18.50
C PRO A 186 0.52 8.97 -19.11
N GLU A 187 -0.59 8.96 -19.88
CA GLU A 187 -1.08 7.77 -20.57
C GLU A 187 -0.14 7.27 -21.68
N ILE A 188 0.56 8.15 -22.41
CA ILE A 188 1.37 7.76 -23.57
C ILE A 188 2.63 7.02 -23.11
N ARG A 189 3.28 7.55 -22.08
CA ARG A 189 4.46 6.93 -21.46
C ARG A 189 4.12 5.61 -20.76
N SER A 190 2.90 5.52 -20.21
CA SER A 190 2.41 4.32 -19.53
C SER A 190 2.04 3.18 -20.50
N GLY A 191 1.67 3.50 -21.74
CA GLY A 191 1.32 2.51 -22.78
C GLY A 191 2.52 1.75 -23.35
N ASN A 192 3.68 2.41 -23.48
CA ASN A 192 4.88 1.78 -24.08
C ASN A 192 5.77 1.00 -23.09
N LYS A 193 5.56 1.14 -21.77
CA LYS A 193 6.38 0.46 -20.75
C LYS A 193 5.73 -0.80 -20.15
N GLN A 194 4.50 -1.15 -20.54
CA GLN A 194 3.87 -2.37 -20.03
C GLN A 194 4.35 -3.64 -20.74
N ASP A 195 4.99 -3.51 -21.91
CA ASP A 195 5.49 -4.66 -22.70
C ASP A 195 7.03 -4.69 -22.88
N GLN A 196 7.77 -3.78 -22.24
CA GLN A 196 9.24 -3.81 -22.19
C GLN A 196 9.76 -3.57 -20.76
N GLU A 197 9.27 -4.37 -19.83
CA GLU A 197 10.17 -4.95 -18.83
C GLU A 197 11.02 -6.01 -19.57
N PRO A 198 12.33 -6.14 -19.34
CA PRO A 198 13.15 -7.10 -20.06
C PRO A 198 12.65 -8.53 -19.78
N ASP A 199 12.32 -9.22 -20.87
CA ASP A 199 11.91 -10.62 -20.98
C ASP A 199 12.59 -11.56 -19.97
N GLY A 200 11.85 -11.90 -18.91
CA GLY A 200 12.25 -12.87 -17.90
C GLY A 200 11.19 -13.18 -16.84
N GLY A 201 9.91 -12.84 -17.08
CA GLY A 201 8.82 -12.91 -16.11
C GLY A 201 7.80 -14.00 -16.43
N GLU A 202 8.15 -15.27 -16.23
CA GLU A 202 7.15 -16.31 -16.01
C GLU A 202 6.27 -15.93 -14.80
N SER A 203 4.97 -16.10 -14.95
CA SER A 203 3.94 -15.97 -13.92
C SER A 203 4.35 -16.60 -12.58
N ALA A 204 4.89 -15.79 -11.68
CA ALA A 204 5.13 -16.18 -10.31
C ALA A 204 3.82 -16.05 -9.53
N GLU A 205 3.17 -17.18 -9.31
CA GLU A 205 2.26 -17.37 -8.19
C GLU A 205 2.87 -16.72 -6.94
N LEU A 206 2.12 -15.81 -6.31
CA LEU A 206 2.45 -15.22 -5.03
C LEU A 206 2.36 -16.31 -3.95
N GLY A 207 3.37 -17.16 -3.87
CA GLY A 207 3.67 -17.96 -2.69
C GLY A 207 4.08 -17.00 -1.57
N GLY A 208 3.22 -16.88 -0.56
CA GLY A 208 3.53 -16.16 0.66
C GLY A 208 4.81 -16.71 1.27
N SER A 209 5.83 -15.86 1.41
CA SER A 209 6.94 -16.13 2.31
C SER A 209 6.45 -15.85 3.72
N ASP A 210 6.05 -16.89 4.44
CA ASP A 210 6.06 -16.92 5.90
C ASP A 210 7.52 -16.84 6.35
N ASP A 211 8.03 -15.62 6.44
CA ASP A 211 9.09 -15.30 7.42
C ASP A 211 8.35 -14.98 8.72
N ASP A 212 7.94 -16.04 9.43
CA ASP A 212 7.57 -15.99 10.85
C ASP A 212 8.79 -15.49 11.64
N ASP A 213 8.74 -14.24 12.05
CA ASP A 213 9.65 -13.65 13.03
C ASP A 213 8.75 -13.15 14.17
N GLU A 214 8.74 -13.96 15.22
CA GLU A 214 8.26 -13.82 16.61
C GLU A 214 7.31 -12.66 16.98
N ALA A 215 6.26 -13.05 17.71
CA ALA A 215 5.19 -12.23 18.21
C ALA A 215 5.66 -11.25 19.29
N GLU A 216 5.28 -9.97 19.13
CA GLU A 216 4.95 -9.15 20.30
C GLU A 216 3.42 -9.11 20.42
N GLU A 217 2.92 -9.61 21.56
CA GLU A 217 1.53 -9.52 21.96
C GLU A 217 1.17 -8.06 22.26
N GLY A 218 0.42 -7.46 21.35
CA GLY A 218 -0.46 -6.32 21.61
C GLY A 218 -1.90 -6.81 21.54
N GLU A 219 -2.52 -6.93 22.70
CA GLU A 219 -3.89 -7.40 22.94
C GLU A 219 -4.95 -6.47 22.32
N GLU A 220 -6.15 -7.03 22.07
CA GLU A 220 -7.46 -6.41 21.74
C GLU A 220 -8.01 -6.51 20.29
N PRO A 221 -9.35 -6.64 20.08
CA PRO A 221 -9.99 -7.95 19.92
C PRO A 221 -10.68 -8.11 18.56
N LYS A 222 -10.76 -9.36 18.07
CA LYS A 222 -11.48 -9.70 16.82
C LYS A 222 -12.98 -9.97 17.08
N PRO A 223 -13.90 -9.42 16.26
CA PRO A 223 -15.33 -9.72 16.38
C PRO A 223 -15.67 -11.13 15.89
N SER A 224 -16.57 -11.78 16.64
CA SER A 224 -17.10 -13.14 16.45
C SER A 224 -17.72 -13.37 15.07
N LYS A 225 -17.27 -14.42 14.36
CA LYS A 225 -17.93 -14.97 13.18
C LYS A 225 -19.01 -15.96 13.60
N VAL A 226 -20.28 -15.61 13.40
CA VAL A 226 -21.40 -16.57 13.40
C VAL A 226 -21.80 -16.82 11.94
N ALA A 227 -21.76 -18.08 11.50
CA ALA A 227 -22.15 -18.51 10.17
C ALA A 227 -23.68 -18.68 10.07
N PRO A 228 -24.36 -18.19 9.01
CA PRO A 228 -25.75 -18.53 8.78
C PRO A 228 -25.89 -19.82 7.93
N LYS A 229 -26.67 -20.77 8.46
CA LYS A 229 -27.12 -21.98 7.76
C LYS A 229 -28.07 -21.62 6.61
N ARG A 230 -27.82 -22.20 5.43
CA ARG A 230 -28.76 -22.26 4.29
C ARG A 230 -29.92 -23.19 4.64
N VAL A 231 -31.16 -22.73 4.49
CA VAL A 231 -32.35 -23.57 4.35
C VAL A 231 -33.15 -23.11 3.13
N HIS A 232 -33.69 -24.10 2.43
CA HIS A 232 -34.23 -24.03 1.07
C HIS A 232 -35.51 -23.21 0.94
N ALA A 233 -35.69 -22.62 -0.24
CA ALA A 233 -36.88 -21.87 -0.66
C ALA A 233 -38.03 -22.80 -1.05
N SER A 234 -39.25 -22.44 -0.65
CA SER A 234 -40.49 -22.71 -1.38
C SER A 234 -41.46 -21.56 -1.19
N ALA A 235 -42.12 -21.20 -2.28
CA ALA A 235 -42.85 -19.97 -2.53
C ALA A 235 -44.22 -19.86 -1.81
N GLY A 236 -44.71 -18.62 -1.70
CA GLY A 236 -46.12 -18.33 -1.98
C GLY A 236 -46.88 -17.50 -0.93
N ALA A 237 -47.40 -16.37 -1.40
CA ALA A 237 -48.55 -15.60 -0.90
C ALA A 237 -48.33 -14.48 0.15
N VAL A 238 -48.93 -13.34 -0.16
CA VAL A 238 -48.92 -11.99 0.45
C VAL A 238 -50.42 -11.65 0.75
N PRO A 239 -50.80 -10.50 1.36
CA PRO A 239 -50.57 -9.96 2.71
C PRO A 239 -51.90 -9.72 3.47
N ARG A 240 -51.86 -9.25 4.73
CA ARG A 240 -52.95 -8.41 5.28
C ARG A 240 -52.52 -7.56 6.49
N SER A 241 -52.83 -6.25 6.40
CA SER A 241 -53.34 -5.30 7.43
C SER A 241 -52.66 -5.25 8.81
N GLU A 242 -52.31 -4.13 9.46
CA GLU A 242 -53.00 -2.86 9.73
C GLU A 242 -52.01 -1.95 10.51
N LYS A 243 -51.82 -0.68 10.15
CA LYS A 243 -52.27 0.56 10.84
C LYS A 243 -51.86 0.80 12.30
N ARG A 244 -51.35 2.04 12.51
CA ARG A 244 -51.39 2.92 13.72
C ARG A 244 -50.34 2.64 14.82
N THR A 245 -49.73 3.58 15.55
CA THR A 245 -50.00 5.02 15.83
C THR A 245 -48.77 5.68 16.47
N LYS A 246 -48.64 7.01 16.29
CA LYS A 246 -47.75 7.93 17.02
C LYS A 246 -47.89 7.82 18.54
N LEU A 247 -46.81 8.03 19.30
CA LEU A 247 -46.84 8.85 20.53
C LEU A 247 -45.47 9.51 20.80
N LYS A 248 -45.57 10.68 21.43
CA LYS A 248 -44.62 11.78 21.62
C LYS A 248 -44.31 11.89 23.11
N SER A 249 -43.10 12.33 23.49
CA SER A 249 -42.65 12.93 24.78
C SER A 249 -41.24 12.43 25.12
N LYS A 250 -40.34 13.16 25.79
CA LYS A 250 -40.38 14.44 26.51
C LYS A 250 -38.92 14.90 26.69
N GLU A 251 -38.73 16.21 26.82
CA GLU A 251 -37.50 16.88 27.25
C GLU A 251 -36.96 16.34 28.58
N LYS A 252 -35.64 16.46 28.77
CA LYS A 252 -35.07 17.09 29.98
C LYS A 252 -33.63 17.55 29.76
N SER A 253 -33.47 18.84 29.97
CA SER A 253 -32.24 19.61 30.14
C SER A 253 -31.45 19.15 31.36
N LYS A 254 -30.12 19.25 31.30
CA LYS A 254 -29.25 19.52 32.46
C LYS A 254 -28.06 20.37 32.05
N GLN A 255 -27.95 21.49 32.75
CA GLN A 255 -26.99 22.58 32.61
C GLN A 255 -25.67 22.30 33.35
N PHE A 256 -24.58 22.81 32.75
CA PHE A 256 -23.38 23.46 33.30
C PHE A 256 -22.66 22.88 34.52
N LYS A 257 -21.33 22.64 34.35
CA LYS A 257 -20.27 23.27 35.17
C LYS A 257 -19.02 23.53 34.33
N SER A 258 -18.64 24.80 34.26
CA SER A 258 -17.40 25.36 33.69
C SER A 258 -16.25 25.26 34.70
N ALA A 259 -15.06 24.86 34.25
CA ALA A 259 -13.82 24.88 35.02
C ALA A 259 -12.84 25.93 34.44
N PRO A 260 -12.02 26.58 35.28
CA PRO A 260 -11.43 27.90 35.02
C PRO A 260 -10.12 27.85 34.23
N GLN A 261 -9.87 28.91 33.45
CA GLN A 261 -8.60 29.19 32.80
C GLN A 261 -7.54 29.71 33.80
N PRO A 262 -6.27 29.31 33.67
CA PRO A 262 -5.18 29.93 34.43
C PRO A 262 -4.79 31.29 33.84
N GLN A 263 -4.51 32.21 34.75
CA GLN A 263 -4.28 33.64 34.55
C GLN A 263 -2.92 33.93 33.90
N LEU A 264 -2.93 34.86 32.95
CA LEU A 264 -1.76 35.56 32.42
C LEU A 264 -1.18 36.47 33.52
N VAL A 265 -0.01 36.13 34.02
CA VAL A 265 0.84 37.04 34.81
C VAL A 265 1.66 37.90 33.87
N SER A 266 1.39 39.19 33.90
CA SER A 266 2.19 40.25 33.29
C SER A 266 3.46 40.50 34.13
N ALA A 267 4.62 40.10 33.63
CA ALA A 267 5.90 40.57 34.15
C ALA A 267 6.32 41.81 33.33
N LYS A 268 6.35 42.96 34.02
CA LYS A 268 7.06 44.16 33.59
C LYS A 268 8.46 44.11 34.19
N ASP A 269 9.44 44.37 33.33
CA ASP A 269 10.62 45.20 33.56
C ASP A 269 11.46 44.93 34.81
N ASP A 270 12.63 44.28 34.62
CA ASP A 270 13.82 44.54 35.43
C ASP A 270 15.07 44.46 34.56
N ASP A 271 15.73 45.61 34.48
CA ASP A 271 16.96 45.92 33.78
C ASP A 271 18.14 45.09 34.27
N PHE A 272 18.75 44.28 33.41
CA PHE A 272 20.07 43.70 33.69
C PHE A 272 20.83 43.26 32.42
N PHE A 273 21.31 44.22 31.61
CA PHE A 273 22.67 44.23 31.04
C PHE A 273 22.89 45.46 30.16
N ASP A 274 23.93 46.24 30.46
CA ASP A 274 24.64 47.12 29.53
C ASP A 274 26.12 47.12 29.97
N PRO A 275 27.09 47.48 29.11
CA PRO A 275 27.90 46.55 28.31
C PRO A 275 29.30 46.22 28.86
#